data_AF-A0A2Z5G051-F1
#
_entry.id   AF-A0A2Z5G051-F1
#
_cell.length_a   1.000
_cell.length_b   1.000
_cell.length_c   1.000
_cell.angle_alpha   90.00
_cell.angle_beta   90.00
_cell.angle_gamma   90.00
#
_symmetry.space_group_name_H-M   'P 1'
#
loop_
_entity.id
_entity.type
_entity.pdbx_description
1 polymer ?
#
loop_
_entity_poly.entity_id
_entity_poly.type
_entity_poly.pdbx_seq_one_letter_code
_entity_poly.pdbx_strand_id
1 'polypeptide(L)'
;MKPIEVKPSDERVVPFVSDSTIRFEMSIFGAVMNYAMKKRYVPASQRFDERPKLKTMRRDEFTLEEYRKLHTVDRKWIAEADKPSSVWYRTVTYNLILIACNTGMRPAEMKNLRWRDIMPAKKPRGREIVVLFVQGKGKSRKLVAPKSVGDYLERIRAISKATAQDDRVFTNITGKPAKTLYSSLIADLLNEANLREGTQGVPRSTYCFRHTYAALCLQEGVDVYFLAEQMGTSVHMIEGHYGHVNTIKLADRVL
;
A
#
# COMPACT_ATOMS: atom_id res chain seq x y z
N MET A 1 -20.75 31.11 21.70
CA MET A 1 -20.29 29.91 20.96
C MET A 1 -21.48 29.31 20.25
N LYS A 2 -21.48 29.19 18.93
CA LYS A 2 -22.55 28.46 18.23
C LYS A 2 -22.36 26.96 18.47
N PRO A 3 -23.42 26.19 18.79
CA PRO A 3 -23.32 24.74 18.95
C PRO A 3 -22.81 24.12 17.66
N ILE A 4 -21.89 23.17 17.77
CA ILE A 4 -21.46 22.34 16.64
C ILE A 4 -22.63 21.42 16.32
N GLU A 5 -23.32 21.68 15.21
CA GLU A 5 -24.27 20.71 14.65
C GLU A 5 -23.51 19.43 14.28
N VAL A 6 -23.66 18.40 15.10
CA VAL A 6 -23.22 17.05 14.77
C VAL A 6 -24.16 16.57 13.68
N LYS A 7 -23.71 16.62 12.43
CA LYS A 7 -24.42 15.93 11.34
C LYS A 7 -24.63 14.47 11.77
N PRO A 8 -25.85 13.92 11.68
CA PRO A 8 -26.08 12.51 11.97
C PRO A 8 -25.12 11.71 11.08
N SER A 9 -24.34 10.82 11.71
CA SER A 9 -23.50 9.90 10.96
C SER A 9 -24.43 9.08 10.08
N ASP A 10 -24.32 9.21 8.76
CA ASP A 10 -24.97 8.29 7.83
C ASP A 10 -24.67 6.88 8.34
N GLU A 11 -25.71 6.16 8.78
CA GLU A 11 -25.60 4.75 9.09
C GLU A 11 -25.03 4.10 7.85
N ARG A 12 -23.75 3.71 7.89
CA ARG A 12 -23.19 2.83 6.88
C ARG A 12 -23.85 1.49 7.08
N VAL A 13 -25.05 1.34 6.54
CA VAL A 13 -25.69 0.05 6.32
C VAL A 13 -24.71 -0.68 5.42
N VAL A 14 -23.93 -1.61 5.96
CA VAL A 14 -23.08 -2.48 5.16
C VAL A 14 -24.02 -3.57 4.66
N PRO A 15 -24.50 -3.53 3.40
CA PRO A 15 -25.61 -4.36 2.96
C PRO A 15 -25.24 -5.86 2.93
N PHE A 16 -23.94 -6.18 2.98
CA PHE A 16 -23.44 -7.55 3.05
C PHE A 16 -22.08 -7.59 3.77
N VAL A 17 -21.86 -8.64 4.57
CA VAL A 17 -20.56 -8.91 5.17
C VAL A 17 -19.62 -9.44 4.09
N SER A 18 -18.42 -8.86 3.96
CA SER A 18 -17.47 -9.30 2.94
C SER A 18 -16.96 -10.72 3.20
N ASP A 19 -16.68 -11.48 2.13
CA ASP A 19 -16.06 -12.81 2.22
C ASP A 19 -14.76 -12.83 3.03
N SER A 20 -14.01 -11.71 3.03
CA SER A 20 -12.82 -11.57 3.88
C SER A 20 -13.16 -11.49 5.36
N THR A 21 -14.25 -10.80 5.70
CA THR A 21 -14.75 -10.70 7.07
C THR A 21 -15.27 -12.06 7.55
N ILE A 22 -16.07 -12.74 6.74
CA ILE A 22 -16.56 -14.10 7.05
C ILE A 22 -15.37 -15.04 7.31
N ARG A 23 -14.36 -15.02 6.44
CA ARG A 23 -13.15 -15.84 6.60
C ARG A 23 -12.39 -15.53 7.90
N PHE A 24 -12.32 -14.26 8.29
CA PHE A 24 -11.69 -13.82 9.53
C PHE A 24 -12.46 -14.33 10.76
N GLU A 25 -13.78 -14.13 10.79
CA GLU A 25 -14.64 -14.58 11.89
C GLU A 25 -14.61 -16.11 12.04
N MET A 26 -14.72 -16.86 10.94
CA MET A 26 -14.59 -18.32 10.96
C MET A 26 -13.24 -18.79 11.51
N SER A 27 -12.18 -18.02 11.31
CA SER A 27 -10.86 -18.33 11.88
C SER A 27 -10.84 -18.15 13.40
N ILE A 28 -11.56 -17.15 13.92
CA ILE A 28 -11.74 -16.97 15.37
C ILE A 28 -12.56 -18.12 15.95
N PHE A 29 -13.72 -18.43 15.35
CA PHE A 29 -14.56 -19.55 15.80
C PHE A 29 -13.81 -20.88 15.79
N GLY A 30 -13.05 -21.14 14.72
CA GLY A 30 -12.18 -22.31 14.64
C GLY A 30 -11.14 -22.36 15.76
N ALA A 31 -10.52 -21.23 16.11
CA ALA A 31 -9.57 -21.16 17.22
C ALA A 31 -10.22 -21.46 18.59
N VAL A 32 -11.41 -20.91 18.84
CA VAL A 32 -12.19 -21.16 20.06
C VAL A 32 -12.58 -22.64 20.16
N MET A 33 -13.13 -23.23 19.09
CA MET A 33 -13.50 -24.64 19.07
C MET A 33 -12.29 -25.56 19.23
N ASN A 34 -11.17 -25.25 18.58
CA ASN A 34 -9.93 -26.00 18.74
C ASN A 34 -9.42 -25.98 20.19
N TYR A 35 -9.55 -24.84 20.87
CA TYR A 35 -9.24 -24.75 22.29
C TYR A 35 -10.19 -25.61 23.15
N ALA A 36 -11.50 -25.50 22.92
CA ALA A 36 -12.51 -26.26 23.66
C ALA A 36 -12.33 -27.78 23.49
N MET A 37 -12.02 -28.26 22.28
CA MET A 37 -11.68 -29.67 22.02
C MET A 37 -10.40 -30.09 22.74
N LYS A 38 -9.33 -29.26 22.68
CA LYS A 38 -8.07 -29.55 23.38
C LYS A 38 -8.26 -29.67 24.90
N LYS A 39 -9.18 -28.88 25.46
CA LYS A 39 -9.56 -28.93 26.89
C LYS A 39 -10.64 -29.97 27.20
N ARG A 40 -11.12 -30.71 26.19
CA ARG A 40 -12.19 -31.71 26.31
C ARG A 40 -13.52 -31.15 26.84
N TYR A 41 -13.78 -29.86 26.62
CA TYR A 41 -15.09 -29.26 26.89
C TYR A 41 -16.14 -29.68 25.86
N VAL A 42 -15.69 -30.01 24.65
CA VAL A 42 -16.52 -30.53 23.57
C VAL A 42 -15.84 -31.72 22.88
N PRO A 43 -16.59 -32.68 22.33
CA PRO A 43 -16.03 -33.78 21.53
C PRO A 43 -15.36 -33.30 20.24
N ALA A 44 -14.37 -34.05 19.77
CA ALA A 44 -13.65 -33.72 18.52
C ALA A 44 -14.55 -33.75 17.27
N SER A 45 -15.69 -34.45 17.33
CA SER A 45 -16.67 -34.51 16.24
C SER A 45 -17.41 -33.19 16.00
N GLN A 46 -17.35 -32.23 16.93
CA GLN A 46 -17.99 -30.91 16.78
C GLN A 46 -17.06 -29.87 16.14
N ARG A 47 -15.98 -30.30 15.49
CA ARG A 47 -15.07 -29.39 14.79
C ARG A 47 -15.73 -28.77 13.56
N PHE A 48 -15.45 -27.49 13.32
CA PHE A 48 -15.87 -26.80 12.09
C PHE A 48 -14.89 -27.09 10.96
N ASP A 49 -15.09 -28.20 10.25
CA ASP A 49 -14.21 -28.62 9.14
C ASP A 49 -14.61 -28.00 7.80
N GLU A 50 -15.90 -27.76 7.58
CA GLU A 50 -16.38 -27.18 6.33
C GLU A 50 -16.27 -25.67 6.34
N ARG A 51 -15.82 -25.12 5.20
CA ARG A 51 -15.83 -23.68 4.94
C ARG A 51 -16.64 -23.39 3.69
N PRO A 52 -17.50 -22.35 3.70
CA PRO A 52 -18.20 -21.93 2.50
C PRO A 52 -17.18 -21.55 1.42
N LYS A 53 -17.59 -21.70 0.15
CA LYS A 53 -16.80 -21.23 -0.99
C LYS A 53 -16.81 -19.71 -1.02
N LEU A 54 -15.83 -19.12 -0.34
CA LEU A 54 -15.64 -17.68 -0.27
C LEU A 54 -14.74 -17.20 -1.41
N LYS A 55 -15.20 -16.19 -2.16
CA LYS A 55 -14.42 -15.53 -3.19
C LYS A 55 -13.22 -14.81 -2.55
N THR A 56 -12.14 -14.75 -3.30
CA THR A 56 -11.00 -13.91 -2.95
C THR A 56 -11.05 -12.69 -3.85
N MET A 57 -11.51 -11.57 -3.30
CA MET A 57 -11.45 -10.31 -4.02
C MET A 57 -10.00 -9.87 -4.15
N ARG A 58 -9.53 -9.79 -5.38
CA ARG A 58 -8.18 -9.31 -5.66
C ARG A 58 -8.14 -7.80 -5.46
N ARG A 59 -7.12 -7.32 -4.77
CA ARG A 59 -6.86 -5.89 -4.67
C ARG A 59 -6.38 -5.41 -6.03
N ASP A 60 -7.01 -4.34 -6.50
CA ASP A 60 -6.74 -3.79 -7.82
C ASP A 60 -5.37 -3.10 -7.87
N GLU A 61 -4.78 -3.09 -9.05
CA GLU A 61 -3.59 -2.34 -9.41
C GLU A 61 -3.92 -1.26 -10.44
N PHE A 62 -2.99 -0.34 -10.67
CA PHE A 62 -3.06 0.57 -11.81
C PHE A 62 -2.32 -0.02 -13.00
N THR A 63 -2.90 0.09 -14.18
CA THR A 63 -2.17 -0.07 -15.44
C THR A 63 -1.13 1.04 -15.60
N LEU A 64 -0.19 0.87 -16.52
CA LEU A 64 0.80 1.90 -16.82
C LEU A 64 0.15 3.21 -17.31
N GLU A 65 -0.95 3.11 -18.08
CA GLU A 65 -1.71 4.26 -18.56
C GLU A 65 -2.42 4.99 -17.42
N GLU A 66 -3.11 4.27 -16.54
CA GLU A 66 -3.75 4.84 -15.35
C GLU A 66 -2.72 5.50 -14.42
N TYR A 67 -1.56 4.88 -14.25
CA TYR A 67 -0.47 5.46 -13.45
C TYR A 67 0.07 6.76 -14.06
N ARG A 68 0.21 6.83 -15.39
CA ARG A 68 0.58 8.08 -16.11
C ARG A 68 -0.52 9.15 -16.01
N LYS A 69 -1.78 8.75 -16.10
CA LYS A 69 -2.94 9.63 -15.90
C LYS A 69 -2.92 10.23 -14.50
N LEU A 70 -2.70 9.41 -13.47
CA LEU A 70 -2.62 9.83 -12.08
C LEU A 70 -1.57 10.93 -11.89
N HIS A 71 -0.36 10.75 -12.45
CA HIS A 71 0.71 11.76 -12.41
C HIS A 71 0.32 13.09 -13.07
N THR A 72 -0.50 13.06 -14.12
CA THR A 72 -0.96 14.29 -14.80
C THR A 72 -2.02 15.01 -13.99
N VAL A 73 -3.01 14.27 -13.48
CA VAL A 73 -4.08 14.82 -12.62
C VAL A 73 -3.50 15.36 -11.32
N ASP A 74 -2.56 14.66 -10.70
CA ASP A 74 -1.89 15.06 -9.46
C ASP A 74 -1.28 16.47 -9.53
N ARG A 75 -0.59 16.78 -10.64
CA ARG A 75 0.04 18.09 -10.81
C ARG A 75 -0.99 19.22 -10.88
N LYS A 76 -2.08 18.99 -11.61
CA LYS A 76 -3.22 19.93 -11.67
C LYS A 76 -3.88 20.06 -10.29
N TRP A 77 -4.11 18.93 -9.62
CA TRP A 77 -4.71 18.88 -8.30
C TRP A 77 -3.89 19.62 -7.24
N ILE A 78 -2.56 19.56 -7.27
CA ILE A 78 -1.71 20.39 -6.38
C ILE A 78 -1.88 21.88 -6.70
N ALA A 79 -1.89 22.26 -7.99
CA ALA A 79 -1.98 23.65 -8.43
C ALA A 79 -3.32 24.31 -8.07
N GLU A 80 -4.40 23.54 -7.97
CA GLU A 80 -5.74 24.01 -7.60
C GLU A 80 -5.94 24.17 -6.08
N ALA A 81 -4.92 23.91 -5.25
CA ALA A 81 -5.03 24.12 -3.81
C ALA A 81 -4.99 25.61 -3.46
N ASP A 82 -5.98 26.05 -2.67
CA ASP A 82 -6.19 27.43 -2.23
C ASP A 82 -5.38 27.81 -0.99
N LYS A 83 -5.13 26.83 -0.10
CA LYS A 83 -4.48 27.05 1.19
C LYS A 83 -3.04 26.52 1.16
N PRO A 84 -2.08 27.21 1.82
CA PRO A 84 -0.71 26.71 1.97
C PRO A 84 -0.65 25.33 2.61
N SER A 85 -1.55 25.03 3.55
CA SER A 85 -1.66 23.71 4.17
C SER A 85 -2.15 22.64 3.20
N SER A 86 -3.13 22.97 2.35
CA SER A 86 -3.61 22.08 1.29
C SER A 86 -2.50 21.78 0.29
N VAL A 87 -1.76 22.79 -0.17
CA VAL A 87 -0.61 22.62 -1.06
C VAL A 87 0.39 21.65 -0.43
N TRP A 88 0.77 21.87 0.83
CA TRP A 88 1.69 20.99 1.56
C TRP A 88 1.21 19.53 1.57
N TYR A 89 -0.03 19.28 1.99
CA TYR A 89 -0.57 17.93 2.08
C TYR A 89 -0.69 17.24 0.72
N ARG A 90 -1.12 17.96 -0.32
CA ARG A 90 -1.21 17.43 -1.69
C ARG A 90 0.19 17.10 -2.22
N THR A 91 1.18 17.95 -2.01
CA THR A 91 2.58 17.70 -2.40
C THR A 91 3.16 16.47 -1.69
N VAL A 92 2.98 16.32 -0.37
CA VAL A 92 3.48 15.14 0.35
C VAL A 92 2.74 13.87 -0.08
N THR A 93 1.42 13.96 -0.30
CA THR A 93 0.61 12.83 -0.79
C THR A 93 1.11 12.35 -2.15
N TYR A 94 1.31 13.27 -3.09
CA TYR A 94 1.82 12.96 -4.41
C TYR A 94 3.20 12.28 -4.37
N ASN A 95 4.15 12.82 -3.61
CA ASN A 95 5.47 12.19 -3.48
C ASN A 95 5.38 10.83 -2.77
N LEU A 96 4.47 10.64 -1.81
CA LEU A 96 4.21 9.33 -1.21
C LEU A 96 3.78 8.31 -2.27
N ILE A 97 2.86 8.68 -3.17
CA ILE A 97 2.37 7.80 -4.25
C ILE A 97 3.53 7.39 -5.15
N LEU A 98 4.35 8.35 -5.59
CA LEU A 98 5.54 8.08 -6.41
C LEU A 98 6.50 7.12 -5.72
N ILE A 99 6.79 7.35 -4.43
CA ILE A 99 7.65 6.48 -3.63
C ILE A 99 7.04 5.07 -3.52
N ALA A 100 5.75 4.96 -3.23
CA ALA A 100 5.07 3.67 -3.07
C ALA A 100 5.07 2.85 -4.37
N CYS A 101 4.75 3.48 -5.50
CA CYS A 101 4.75 2.85 -6.81
C CYS A 101 6.15 2.49 -7.35
N ASN A 102 7.23 3.01 -6.76
CA ASN A 102 8.61 2.72 -7.18
C ASN A 102 9.39 1.84 -6.20
N THR A 103 8.81 1.50 -5.03
CA THR A 103 9.48 0.71 -3.98
C THR A 103 8.69 -0.51 -3.55
N GLY A 104 7.38 -0.53 -3.78
CA GLY A 104 6.51 -1.58 -3.29
C GLY A 104 6.41 -1.65 -1.77
N MET A 105 6.77 -0.59 -1.03
CA MET A 105 6.68 -0.60 0.44
C MET A 105 5.24 -0.87 0.93
N ARG A 106 5.13 -1.56 2.07
CA ARG A 106 3.85 -1.68 2.77
C ARG A 106 3.46 -0.34 3.40
N PRO A 107 2.16 -0.05 3.59
CA PRO A 107 1.73 1.13 4.35
C PRO A 107 2.35 1.23 5.75
N ALA A 108 2.53 0.11 6.46
CA ALA A 108 3.20 0.12 7.76
C ALA A 108 4.69 0.49 7.66
N GLU A 109 5.38 0.03 6.61
CA GLU A 109 6.78 0.36 6.32
C GLU A 109 6.93 1.87 6.04
N MET A 110 6.04 2.44 5.22
CA MET A 110 6.01 3.88 4.95
C MET A 110 5.76 4.70 6.23
N LYS A 111 4.79 4.31 7.07
CA LYS A 111 4.55 4.99 8.37
C LYS A 111 5.78 5.01 9.27
N ASN A 112 6.65 4.01 9.13
CA ASN A 112 7.80 3.80 10.00
C ASN A 112 9.12 4.36 9.49
N LEU A 113 9.19 4.75 8.21
CA LEU A 113 10.40 5.26 7.60
C LEU A 113 10.86 6.56 8.26
N ARG A 114 12.14 6.61 8.65
CA ARG A 114 12.83 7.79 9.19
C ARG A 114 13.90 8.29 8.22
N TRP A 115 14.36 9.52 8.42
CA TRP A 115 15.42 10.09 7.57
C TRP A 115 16.74 9.32 7.65
N ARG A 116 17.10 8.79 8.84
CA ARG A 116 18.29 7.93 9.01
C ARG A 116 18.24 6.60 8.24
N ASP A 117 17.05 6.16 7.85
CA ASP A 117 16.85 4.88 7.19
C ASP A 117 17.08 4.96 5.66
N ILE A 118 17.42 6.16 5.16
CA ILE A 118 17.61 6.46 3.74
C ILE A 118 19.10 6.61 3.46
N MET A 119 19.65 5.75 2.61
CA MET A 119 21.07 5.73 2.28
C MET A 119 21.28 5.85 0.77
N PRO A 120 21.83 6.97 0.26
CA PRO A 120 22.31 7.05 -1.11
C PRO A 120 23.42 6.01 -1.32
N ALA A 121 23.40 5.33 -2.46
CA ALA A 121 24.44 4.37 -2.84
C ALA A 121 24.71 4.42 -4.35
N LYS A 122 25.86 3.91 -4.78
CA LYS A 122 26.23 3.81 -6.19
C LYS A 122 26.44 2.33 -6.53
N LYS A 123 25.82 1.88 -7.63
CA LYS A 123 26.10 0.55 -8.19
C LYS A 123 27.51 0.52 -8.82
N PRO A 124 28.10 -0.68 -9.03
CA PRO A 124 29.41 -0.83 -9.68
C PRO A 124 29.55 -0.14 -11.04
N ARG A 125 28.44 0.06 -11.77
CA ARG A 125 28.40 0.76 -13.07
C ARG A 125 28.10 2.27 -12.95
N GLY A 126 28.32 2.89 -11.79
CA GLY A 126 28.11 4.32 -11.55
C GLY A 126 26.65 4.78 -11.40
N ARG A 127 25.67 3.88 -11.60
CA ARG A 127 24.24 4.23 -11.45
C ARG A 127 23.90 4.50 -9.99
N GLU A 128 23.41 5.69 -9.72
CA GLU A 128 22.93 6.10 -8.40
C GLU A 128 21.62 5.41 -8.03
N ILE A 129 21.56 4.96 -6.79
CA ILE A 129 20.42 4.26 -6.20
C ILE A 129 20.21 4.76 -4.77
N VAL A 130 19.06 4.43 -4.20
CA VAL A 130 18.76 4.66 -2.78
C VAL A 130 18.47 3.32 -2.13
N VAL A 131 19.13 3.05 -1.02
CA VAL A 131 18.84 1.90 -0.16
C VAL A 131 17.96 2.40 0.99
N LEU A 132 16.82 1.76 1.19
CA LEU A 132 15.90 2.07 2.28
C LEU A 132 15.88 0.92 3.28
N PHE A 133 16.05 1.22 4.57
CA PHE A 133 15.82 0.28 5.65
C PHE A 133 14.41 0.45 6.20
N VAL A 134 13.53 -0.52 5.94
CA VAL A 134 12.11 -0.37 6.22
C VAL A 134 11.63 -1.32 7.31
N GLN A 135 10.71 -0.86 8.14
CA GLN A 135 10.21 -1.61 9.30
C GLN A 135 8.68 -1.74 9.28
N GLY A 136 8.19 -2.96 9.13
CA GLY A 136 6.77 -3.29 9.21
C GLY A 136 6.33 -3.75 10.61
N LYS A 137 5.27 -4.56 10.67
CA LYS A 137 4.79 -5.16 11.93
C LYS A 137 5.71 -6.33 12.35
N GLY A 138 6.73 -6.03 13.14
CA GLY A 138 7.66 -7.01 13.70
C GLY A 138 8.68 -7.58 12.71
N LYS A 139 8.81 -6.99 11.52
CA LYS A 139 9.78 -7.40 10.49
C LYS A 139 10.48 -6.16 9.94
N SER A 140 11.77 -6.29 9.63
CA SER A 140 12.55 -5.26 8.96
C SER A 140 13.24 -5.85 7.74
N ARG A 141 13.57 -5.00 6.76
CA ARG A 141 14.28 -5.40 5.54
C ARG A 141 14.97 -4.20 4.91
N LYS A 142 15.93 -4.49 4.05
CA LYS A 142 16.48 -3.50 3.10
C LYS A 142 15.75 -3.64 1.78
N LEU A 143 15.60 -2.53 1.06
CA LEU A 143 15.14 -2.52 -0.32
C LEU A 143 15.94 -1.52 -1.12
N VAL A 144 16.02 -1.73 -2.43
CA VAL A 144 16.75 -0.85 -3.34
C VAL A 144 15.78 -0.10 -4.25
N ALA A 145 15.94 1.20 -4.34
CA ALA A 145 15.10 2.10 -5.12
C ALA A 145 15.94 2.87 -6.16
N PRO A 146 15.35 3.30 -7.27
CA PRO A 146 16.02 4.20 -8.20
C PRO A 146 16.31 5.57 -7.56
N LYS A 147 17.29 6.31 -8.08
CA LYS A 147 17.61 7.69 -7.64
C LYS A 147 16.38 8.60 -7.55
N SER A 148 15.42 8.46 -8.47
CA SER A 148 14.19 9.26 -8.48
C SER A 148 13.42 9.18 -7.16
N VAL A 149 13.45 8.05 -6.45
CA VAL A 149 12.85 7.91 -5.12
C VAL A 149 13.56 8.80 -4.10
N GLY A 150 14.88 8.93 -4.19
CA GLY A 150 15.65 9.90 -3.40
C GLY A 150 15.24 11.33 -3.71
N ASP A 151 15.05 11.66 -4.99
CA ASP A 151 14.60 12.99 -5.40
C ASP A 151 13.19 13.30 -4.85
N TYR A 152 12.28 12.31 -4.80
CA TYR A 152 10.94 12.46 -4.19
C TYR A 152 11.00 12.63 -2.67
N LEU A 153 11.89 11.89 -2.00
CA LEU A 153 12.13 12.03 -0.56
C LEU A 153 12.67 13.41 -0.24
N GLU A 154 13.60 13.94 -1.04
CA GLU A 154 14.15 15.28 -0.84
C GLU A 154 13.09 16.38 -1.04
N ARG A 155 12.17 16.22 -2.01
CA ARG A 155 11.01 17.12 -2.16
C ARG A 155 10.14 17.17 -0.90
N ILE A 156 9.93 16.03 -0.23
CA ILE A 156 9.21 15.99 1.05
C ILE A 156 10.05 16.67 2.13
N ARG A 157 11.36 16.41 2.18
CA ARG A 157 12.27 16.98 3.17
C ARG A 157 12.28 18.51 3.11
N ALA A 158 12.33 19.08 1.91
CA ALA A 158 12.39 20.52 1.67
C ALA A 158 11.18 21.28 2.23
N ILE A 159 10.02 20.63 2.34
CA ILE A 159 8.80 21.25 2.88
C ILE A 159 8.47 20.77 4.30
N SER A 160 9.19 19.79 4.84
CA SER A 160 8.93 19.21 6.16
C SER A 160 9.49 20.07 7.29
N LYS A 161 8.79 20.09 8.43
CA LYS A 161 9.32 20.63 9.70
C LYS A 161 10.13 19.62 10.50
N ALA A 162 10.01 18.34 10.17
CA ALA A 162 10.67 17.24 10.86
C ALA A 162 11.71 16.62 9.91
N THR A 163 12.97 17.01 10.09
CA THR A 163 14.09 16.67 9.19
C THR A 163 15.28 16.09 9.94
N ALA A 164 15.18 15.92 11.26
CA ALA A 164 16.21 15.27 12.05
C ALA A 164 16.28 13.77 11.70
N GLN A 165 17.42 13.14 12.00
CA GLN A 165 17.68 11.74 11.62
C GLN A 165 16.60 10.76 12.13
N ASP A 166 16.09 11.00 13.34
CA ASP A 166 15.07 10.16 13.97
C ASP A 166 13.63 10.52 13.63
N ASP A 167 13.41 11.64 12.93
CA ASP A 167 12.09 12.07 12.53
C ASP A 167 11.52 11.15 11.45
N ARG A 168 10.18 11.03 11.45
CA ARG A 168 9.46 10.32 10.40
C ARG A 168 9.48 11.11 9.10
N VAL A 169 9.61 10.41 7.98
CA VAL A 169 9.53 11.01 6.65
C VAL A 169 8.13 11.55 6.37
N PHE A 170 7.10 10.76 6.69
CA PHE A 170 5.71 11.12 6.45
C PHE A 170 5.06 11.66 7.72
N THR A 171 4.86 12.97 7.77
CA THR A 171 4.30 13.70 8.90
C THR A 171 3.03 14.46 8.52
N ASN A 172 2.39 15.10 9.49
CA ASN A 172 1.49 16.20 9.22
C ASN A 172 2.30 17.50 9.03
N ILE A 173 1.62 18.60 8.74
CA ILE A 173 2.24 19.92 8.54
C ILE A 173 2.95 20.46 9.80
N THR A 174 2.66 19.91 10.98
CA THR A 174 3.30 20.30 12.25
C THR A 174 4.50 19.43 12.60
N GLY A 175 4.88 18.46 11.76
CA GLY A 175 6.01 17.55 11.98
C GLY A 175 5.67 16.30 12.81
N LYS A 176 4.42 16.09 13.21
CA LYS A 176 4.00 14.86 13.92
C LYS A 176 3.77 13.71 12.92
N PRO A 177 4.01 12.45 13.30
CA PRO A 177 3.83 11.31 12.38
C PRO A 177 2.43 11.22 11.75
N ALA A 178 2.37 10.95 10.44
CA ALA A 178 1.12 10.82 9.69
C ALA A 178 0.39 9.49 10.00
N LYS A 179 -0.55 9.52 10.96
CA LYS A 179 -1.27 8.32 11.42
C LYS A 179 -2.00 7.56 10.30
N THR A 180 -2.59 8.27 9.35
CA THR A 180 -3.44 7.69 8.29
C THR A 180 -2.72 7.55 6.93
N LEU A 181 -1.46 8.01 6.80
CA LEU A 181 -0.78 8.16 5.51
C LEU A 181 -1.65 8.83 4.44
N TYR A 182 -2.33 9.92 4.81
CA TYR A 182 -3.10 10.74 3.88
C TYR A 182 -4.21 9.96 3.14
N SER A 183 -4.77 8.90 3.76
CA SER A 183 -5.74 8.01 3.12
C SER A 183 -6.95 8.71 2.52
N SER A 184 -7.44 9.80 3.14
CA SER A 184 -8.53 10.61 2.61
C SER A 184 -8.10 11.39 1.37
N LEU A 185 -6.95 12.07 1.42
CA LEU A 185 -6.38 12.81 0.30
C LEU A 185 -6.09 11.92 -0.91
N ILE A 186 -5.63 10.69 -0.66
CA ILE A 186 -5.46 9.69 -1.71
C ILE A 186 -6.81 9.32 -2.32
N ALA A 187 -7.86 9.12 -1.51
CA ALA A 187 -9.18 8.85 -2.03
C ALA A 187 -9.72 10.03 -2.86
N ASP A 188 -9.54 11.26 -2.39
CA ASP A 188 -9.95 12.48 -3.10
C ASP A 188 -9.27 12.61 -4.45
N LEU A 189 -7.94 12.42 -4.50
CA LEU A 189 -7.19 12.40 -5.74
C LEU A 189 -7.66 11.30 -6.70
N LEU A 190 -7.89 10.09 -6.18
CA LEU A 190 -8.35 8.98 -7.02
C LEU A 190 -9.76 9.22 -7.56
N ASN A 191 -10.62 9.93 -6.81
CA ASN A 191 -11.92 10.38 -7.31
C ASN A 191 -11.74 11.40 -8.44
N GLU A 192 -10.89 12.41 -8.24
CA GLU A 192 -10.57 13.43 -9.25
C GLU A 192 -10.04 12.80 -10.55
N ALA A 193 -9.18 11.79 -10.41
CA ALA A 193 -8.63 11.05 -11.55
C ALA A 193 -9.65 10.09 -12.20
N ASN A 194 -10.83 9.89 -11.61
CA ASN A 194 -11.78 8.84 -11.97
C ASN A 194 -11.15 7.44 -11.96
N LEU A 195 -10.35 7.16 -10.93
CA LEU A 195 -9.60 5.92 -10.73
C LEU A 195 -9.87 5.27 -9.36
N ARG A 196 -10.82 5.79 -8.57
CA ARG A 196 -11.12 5.29 -7.22
C ARG A 196 -11.76 3.91 -7.25
N GLU A 197 -12.72 3.68 -8.14
CA GLU A 197 -13.38 2.39 -8.27
C GLU A 197 -12.50 1.44 -9.05
N GLY A 198 -12.19 0.30 -8.43
CA GLY A 198 -11.42 -0.75 -9.08
C GLY A 198 -12.28 -1.65 -9.97
N THR A 199 -11.62 -2.48 -10.78
CA THR A 199 -12.28 -3.40 -11.73
C THR A 199 -13.29 -4.37 -11.10
N GLN A 200 -13.14 -4.66 -9.81
CA GLN A 200 -14.00 -5.56 -9.04
C GLN A 200 -14.96 -4.81 -8.09
N GLY A 201 -15.17 -3.50 -8.29
CA GLY A 201 -15.97 -2.66 -7.39
C GLY A 201 -15.37 -2.49 -6.00
N VAL A 202 -14.07 -2.82 -5.84
CA VAL A 202 -13.32 -2.58 -4.61
C VAL A 202 -12.59 -1.24 -4.75
N PRO A 203 -12.88 -0.27 -3.88
CA PRO A 203 -12.25 1.04 -4.00
C PRO A 203 -10.73 0.99 -3.76
N ARG A 204 -9.93 1.49 -4.72
CA ARG A 204 -8.45 1.54 -4.70
C ARG A 204 -7.91 2.41 -3.57
N SER A 205 -7.05 1.87 -2.72
CA SER A 205 -6.51 2.52 -1.51
C SER A 205 -4.98 2.53 -1.50
N THR A 206 -4.32 3.06 -0.46
CA THR A 206 -2.84 3.05 -0.32
C THR A 206 -2.16 1.70 -0.65
N TYR A 207 -2.85 0.58 -0.47
CA TYR A 207 -2.32 -0.75 -0.76
C TYR A 207 -2.21 -1.04 -2.28
N CYS A 208 -2.98 -0.36 -3.14
CA CYS A 208 -2.94 -0.55 -4.60
C CYS A 208 -1.59 -0.14 -5.19
N PHE A 209 -0.91 0.89 -4.66
CA PHE A 209 0.41 1.32 -5.15
C PHE A 209 1.47 0.21 -5.05
N ARG A 210 1.41 -0.59 -3.98
CA ARG A 210 2.26 -1.76 -3.83
C ARG A 210 1.90 -2.83 -4.86
N HIS A 211 0.62 -2.99 -5.19
CA HIS A 211 0.20 -3.92 -6.23
C HIS A 211 0.64 -3.48 -7.62
N THR A 212 0.51 -2.18 -7.93
CA THR A 212 1.04 -1.54 -9.14
C THR A 212 2.53 -1.79 -9.29
N TYR A 213 3.33 -1.56 -8.23
CA TYR A 213 4.77 -1.83 -8.28
C TYR A 213 5.10 -3.27 -8.69
N ALA A 214 4.42 -4.25 -8.07
CA ALA A 214 4.64 -5.66 -8.38
C ALA A 214 4.26 -5.99 -9.82
N ALA A 215 3.07 -5.53 -10.25
CA ALA A 215 2.58 -5.76 -11.60
C ALA A 215 3.54 -5.19 -12.65
N LEU A 216 4.00 -3.94 -12.46
CA LEU A 216 4.96 -3.29 -13.36
C LEU A 216 6.32 -4.03 -13.35
N CYS A 217 6.84 -4.46 -12.20
CA CYS A 217 8.10 -5.21 -12.17
C CYS A 217 7.98 -6.55 -12.91
N LEU A 218 6.87 -7.27 -12.75
CA LEU A 218 6.62 -8.53 -13.47
C LEU A 218 6.44 -8.28 -14.97
N GLN A 219 5.75 -7.21 -15.35
CA GLN A 219 5.64 -6.76 -16.74
C GLN A 219 6.99 -6.38 -17.35
N GLU A 220 7.93 -5.86 -16.56
CA GLU A 220 9.32 -5.61 -16.98
C GLU A 220 10.18 -6.89 -16.98
N GLY A 221 9.65 -8.02 -16.52
CA GLY A 221 10.35 -9.31 -16.49
C GLY A 221 11.31 -9.49 -15.33
N VAL A 222 11.12 -8.74 -14.23
CA VAL A 222 11.86 -8.96 -12.99
C VAL A 222 11.54 -10.34 -12.44
N ASP A 223 12.58 -11.08 -12.07
CA ASP A 223 12.44 -12.41 -11.50
C ASP A 223 11.62 -12.41 -10.20
N VAL A 224 10.75 -13.41 -10.06
CA VAL A 224 9.80 -13.51 -8.94
C VAL A 224 10.51 -13.60 -7.59
N TYR A 225 11.65 -14.28 -7.52
CA TYR A 225 12.45 -14.38 -6.30
C TYR A 225 12.99 -13.01 -5.88
N PHE A 226 13.62 -12.28 -6.81
CA PHE A 226 14.12 -10.93 -6.51
C PHE A 226 12.99 -9.97 -6.15
N LEU A 227 11.84 -10.06 -6.81
CA LEU A 227 10.67 -9.26 -6.46
C LEU A 227 10.14 -9.60 -5.06
N ALA A 228 10.09 -10.88 -4.69
CA ALA A 228 9.66 -11.32 -3.38
C ALA A 228 10.56 -10.77 -2.27
N GLU A 229 11.89 -10.81 -2.46
CA GLU A 229 12.89 -10.21 -1.56
C GLU A 229 12.71 -8.68 -1.46
N GLN A 230 12.64 -8.01 -2.62
CA GLN A 230 12.47 -6.57 -2.74
C GLN A 230 11.15 -6.06 -2.14
N MET A 231 10.10 -6.88 -2.12
CA MET A 231 8.81 -6.55 -1.51
C MET A 231 8.69 -7.08 -0.07
N GLY A 232 9.61 -7.94 0.39
CA GLY A 232 9.56 -8.61 1.68
C GLY A 232 8.35 -9.53 1.85
N THR A 233 8.04 -10.34 0.85
CA THR A 233 6.96 -11.34 0.85
C THR A 233 7.49 -12.69 0.37
N SER A 234 6.70 -13.77 0.43
CA SER A 234 7.11 -15.05 -0.15
C SER A 234 6.81 -15.12 -1.65
N VAL A 235 7.58 -15.93 -2.37
CA VAL A 235 7.34 -16.29 -3.79
C VAL A 235 5.92 -16.81 -3.97
N HIS A 236 5.48 -17.73 -3.11
CA HIS A 236 4.12 -18.26 -3.11
C HIS A 236 3.04 -17.17 -3.08
N MET A 237 3.25 -16.10 -2.29
CA MET A 237 2.31 -14.97 -2.26
C MET A 237 2.34 -14.15 -3.55
N ILE A 238 3.50 -13.99 -4.19
CA ILE A 238 3.59 -13.31 -5.50
C ILE A 238 2.89 -14.16 -6.56
N GLU A 239 3.16 -15.46 -6.63
CA GLU A 239 2.52 -16.36 -7.60
C GLU A 239 1.00 -16.42 -7.41
N GLY A 240 0.52 -16.54 -6.17
CA GLY A 240 -0.91 -16.57 -5.87
C GLY A 240 -1.63 -15.26 -6.25
N HIS A 241 -0.94 -14.11 -6.21
CA HIS A 241 -1.53 -12.82 -6.55
C HIS A 241 -1.32 -12.41 -8.02
N TYR A 242 -0.24 -12.85 -8.67
CA TYR A 242 0.20 -12.34 -9.98
C TYR A 242 0.51 -13.43 -11.01
N GLY A 243 0.28 -14.71 -10.72
CA GLY A 243 0.63 -15.82 -11.61
C GLY A 243 0.08 -15.67 -13.04
N HIS A 244 -1.09 -15.04 -13.20
CA HIS A 244 -1.69 -14.74 -14.50
C HIS A 244 -0.90 -13.70 -15.34
N VAL A 245 -0.19 -12.75 -14.71
CA VAL A 245 0.68 -11.79 -15.42
C VAL A 245 1.87 -12.53 -16.03
N ASN A 246 2.41 -13.52 -15.32
CA ASN A 246 3.48 -14.37 -15.83
C ASN A 246 3.04 -15.23 -17.01
N THR A 247 1.79 -15.72 -17.03
CA THR A 247 1.28 -16.57 -18.12
C THR A 247 1.30 -15.84 -19.47
N ILE A 248 0.93 -14.56 -19.50
CA ILE A 248 0.90 -13.75 -20.74
C ILE A 248 2.32 -13.58 -21.30
N LYS A 249 3.32 -13.34 -20.44
CA LYS A 249 4.72 -13.20 -20.87
C LYS A 249 5.43 -14.53 -21.14
N LEU A 250 5.02 -15.61 -20.48
CA LEU A 250 5.52 -16.94 -20.82
C LEU A 250 5.10 -17.30 -22.24
N ALA A 251 3.92 -16.86 -22.71
CA ALA A 251 3.52 -17.06 -24.09
C ALA A 251 4.57 -16.50 -25.08
N ASP A 252 5.06 -15.28 -24.87
CA ASP A 252 6.12 -14.67 -25.71
C ASP A 252 7.52 -15.31 -25.55
N ARG A 253 7.74 -16.13 -24.52
CA ARG A 253 9.01 -16.86 -24.29
C ARG A 253 8.94 -18.33 -24.68
N VAL A 254 7.72 -18.87 -24.85
CA VAL A 254 7.44 -20.28 -25.16
C VAL A 254 7.01 -20.43 -26.63
N LEU A 255 6.55 -19.35 -27.27
CA LEU A 255 6.33 -19.23 -28.71
C LEU A 255 7.55 -18.60 -29.40
#